data_AF-E0SL68-F1
#
_entry.id   AF-E0SL68-F1
#
_cell.length_a   1.000
_cell.length_b   1.000
_cell.length_c   1.000
_cell.angle_alpha   90.00
_cell.angle_beta   90.00
_cell.angle_gamma   90.00
#
_symmetry.space_group_name_H-M   'P 1'
#
loop_
_entity.id
_entity.type
_entity.pdbx_description
1 polymer ?
#
loop_
_entity_poly.entity_id
_entity_poly.type
_entity_poly.pdbx_seq_one_letter_code
_entity_poly.pdbx_strand_id
1 'polypeptide(L)'
;MLARLAQTLEPVRFNALKRGIKGITQKMLTQTLRKLERDGLISCKVFNTVPVTVEYALTPLGDTLTETVATLAHWAEKNIDAVLTAQAAWDARQQAASDAEV
;
A
#
# COMPACT_ATOMS: atom_id res chain seq x y z
N MET A 1 1.00 -0.63 1.39
CA MET A 1 0.50 -0.29 2.74
C MET A 1 -0.28 -1.44 3.36
N LEU A 2 -1.30 -1.98 2.68
CA LEU A 2 -1.99 -3.21 3.12
C LEU A 2 -1.04 -4.42 3.22
N ALA A 3 -0.13 -4.57 2.26
CA ALA A 3 0.88 -5.64 2.25
C ALA A 3 1.78 -5.70 3.50
N ARG A 4 1.85 -4.65 4.34
CA ARG A 4 2.66 -4.67 5.57
C ARG A 4 1.86 -5.06 6.80
N LEU A 5 0.60 -4.64 6.91
CA LEU A 5 -0.31 -5.12 7.96
C LEU A 5 -0.56 -6.63 7.79
N ALA A 6 -0.62 -7.08 6.54
CA ALA A 6 -0.65 -8.48 6.14
C ALA A 6 0.50 -9.35 6.69
N GLN A 7 1.68 -8.76 6.87
CA GLN A 7 2.88 -9.50 7.27
C GLN A 7 2.99 -9.68 8.79
N THR A 8 2.15 -9.00 9.56
CA THR A 8 2.16 -9.04 11.03
C THR A 8 0.76 -9.40 11.51
N LEU A 9 0.58 -10.65 11.93
CA LEU A 9 -0.62 -11.15 12.62
C LEU A 9 -0.86 -10.42 13.98
N GLU A 10 0.06 -9.56 14.38
CA GLU A 10 0.08 -8.83 15.64
C GLU A 10 -0.30 -7.35 15.44
N PRO A 11 -1.04 -6.73 16.39
CA PRO A 11 -1.34 -5.30 16.36
C PRO A 11 -0.09 -4.43 16.26
N VAL A 12 -0.14 -3.38 15.43
CA VAL A 12 1.02 -2.52 15.14
C VAL A 12 0.76 -1.07 15.54
N ARG A 13 1.72 -0.46 16.24
CA ARG A 13 1.67 0.98 16.59
C ARG A 13 1.90 1.87 15.37
N PHE A 14 1.30 3.06 15.38
CA PHE A 14 1.44 4.06 14.31
C PHE A 14 2.88 4.30 13.84
N ASN A 15 3.81 4.50 14.78
CA ASN A 15 5.21 4.79 14.44
C ASN A 15 5.92 3.59 13.79
N ALA A 16 5.54 2.36 14.15
CA ALA A 16 6.07 1.16 13.51
C ALA A 16 5.56 1.02 12.07
N LEU A 17 4.28 1.34 11.83
CA LEU A 17 3.71 1.42 10.47
C LEU A 17 4.40 2.50 9.63
N LYS A 18 4.59 3.70 10.18
CA LYS A 18 5.23 4.82 9.48
C LYS A 18 6.67 4.52 9.06
N ARG A 19 7.50 4.01 9.99
CA ARG A 19 8.87 3.56 9.65
C ARG A 19 8.88 2.48 8.59
N GLY A 20 7.78 1.76 8.50
CA GLY A 20 7.64 0.64 7.60
C GLY A 20 7.33 0.95 6.15
N ILE A 21 6.92 2.17 5.86
CA ILE A 21 6.47 2.58 4.54
C ILE A 21 7.33 3.76 4.12
N LYS A 22 8.35 3.48 3.29
CA LYS A 22 9.29 4.51 2.83
C LYS A 22 8.53 5.59 2.05
N GLY A 23 8.77 6.86 2.39
CA GLY A 23 8.19 8.01 1.69
C GLY A 23 6.75 8.39 2.09
N ILE A 24 6.08 7.65 2.99
CA ILE A 24 4.75 8.07 3.46
C ILE A 24 4.85 9.23 4.45
N THR A 25 4.05 10.27 4.23
CA THR A 25 3.91 11.34 5.21
C THR A 25 2.99 10.90 6.36
N GLN A 26 3.14 11.51 7.53
CA GLN A 26 2.25 11.27 8.67
C GLN A 26 0.79 11.56 8.32
N LYS A 27 0.52 12.65 7.59
CA LYS A 27 -0.82 13.03 7.17
C LYS A 27 -1.45 11.96 6.27
N MET A 28 -0.70 11.48 5.27
CA MET A 28 -1.17 10.43 4.36
C MET A 28 -1.42 9.12 5.10
N LEU A 29 -0.53 8.74 6.03
CA LEU A 29 -0.70 7.54 6.84
C LEU A 29 -1.97 7.63 7.69
N THR A 30 -2.19 8.73 8.41
CA THR A 30 -3.40 8.94 9.21
C THR A 30 -4.67 8.90 8.36
N GLN A 31 -4.67 9.58 7.19
CA GLN A 31 -5.82 9.57 6.29
C GLN A 31 -6.14 8.17 5.77
N THR A 32 -5.09 7.41 5.41
CA THR A 32 -5.25 6.05 4.90
C THR A 32 -5.76 5.11 5.99
N LEU A 33 -5.21 5.15 7.20
CA LEU A 33 -5.68 4.33 8.32
C LEU A 33 -7.15 4.63 8.66
N ARG A 34 -7.54 5.91 8.72
CA ARG A 34 -8.95 6.28 8.94
C ARG A 34 -9.89 5.76 7.85
N LYS A 35 -9.44 5.75 6.60
CA LYS A 35 -10.23 5.20 5.49
C LYS A 35 -10.37 3.68 5.63
N LEU A 36 -9.27 2.97 5.85
CA LEU A 36 -9.27 1.52 6.05
C LEU A 36 -10.12 1.10 7.26
N GLU A 37 -10.10 1.88 8.34
CA GLU A 37 -10.92 1.64 9.53
C GLU A 37 -12.42 1.84 9.22
N ARG A 38 -12.76 2.92 8.50
CA ARG A 38 -14.13 3.17 8.04
C ARG A 38 -14.63 2.07 7.11
N ASP A 39 -13.76 1.57 6.24
CA ASP A 39 -14.07 0.50 5.28
C ASP A 39 -14.13 -0.88 5.98
N GLY A 40 -13.84 -0.95 7.29
CA GLY A 40 -13.90 -2.18 8.09
C GLY A 40 -12.73 -3.13 7.88
N LEU A 41 -11.66 -2.68 7.21
CA LEU A 41 -10.48 -3.49 6.88
C LEU A 41 -9.46 -3.54 8.02
N ILE A 42 -9.45 -2.53 8.88
CA ILE A 42 -8.61 -2.50 10.09
C ILE A 42 -9.44 -2.11 11.31
N SER A 43 -8.99 -2.53 12.48
CA SER A 43 -9.47 -2.03 13.77
C SER A 43 -8.42 -1.14 14.43
N CYS A 44 -8.86 -0.12 15.17
CA CYS A 44 -8.00 0.74 15.98
C CYS A 44 -8.34 0.53 17.46
N LYS A 45 -7.36 0.17 18.27
CA LYS A 45 -7.51 0.03 19.73
C LYS A 45 -6.72 1.11 20.44
N VAL A 46 -7.41 1.89 21.26
CA VAL A 46 -6.82 2.94 22.11
C VAL A 46 -6.51 2.33 23.48
N PHE A 47 -5.29 2.55 23.95
CA PHE A 47 -4.83 2.16 25.27
C PHE A 47 -4.57 3.41 26.10
N ASN A 48 -5.20 3.47 27.29
CA ASN A 48 -5.05 4.54 28.26
C ASN A 48 -3.73 4.42 29.03
N THR A 49 -2.62 4.41 28.31
CA THR A 49 -1.26 4.46 28.84
C THR A 49 -0.80 5.92 28.98
N VAL A 50 0.31 6.16 29.68
CA VAL A 50 1.00 7.45 29.67
C VAL A 50 2.34 7.27 28.95
N PRO A 51 2.54 7.83 27.75
CA PRO A 51 1.57 8.53 26.90
C PRO A 51 0.52 7.58 26.26
N VAL A 52 -0.63 8.12 25.83
CA VAL A 52 -1.71 7.34 25.19
C VAL A 52 -1.18 6.62 23.96
N THR A 53 -1.50 5.33 23.84
CA THR A 53 -1.04 4.49 22.72
C THR A 53 -2.22 4.02 21.89
N VAL A 54 -2.02 3.95 20.58
CA VAL A 54 -2.96 3.37 19.62
C VAL A 54 -2.29 2.26 18.84
N GLU A 55 -3.02 1.17 18.66
CA GLU A 55 -2.60 0.01 17.87
C GLU A 55 -3.63 -0.28 16.78
N TYR A 56 -3.13 -0.75 15.64
CA TYR A 56 -3.93 -1.11 14.48
C TYR A 56 -3.76 -2.59 14.17
N ALA A 57 -4.85 -3.28 13.90
CA ALA A 57 -4.86 -4.68 13.50
C ALA A 57 -5.77 -4.89 12.28
N LEU A 58 -5.49 -5.91 11.47
CA LEU A 58 -6.43 -6.33 10.43
C LEU A 58 -7.71 -6.88 11.08
N THR A 59 -8.83 -6.69 10.40
CA THR A 59 -10.07 -7.41 10.71
C THR A 59 -10.12 -8.68 9.86
N PRO A 60 -11.05 -9.62 10.15
CA PRO A 60 -11.27 -10.77 9.26
C PRO A 60 -11.54 -10.37 7.80
N LEU A 61 -12.23 -9.23 7.56
CA LEU A 61 -12.43 -8.70 6.21
C LEU A 61 -11.10 -8.22 5.60
N GLY A 62 -10.27 -7.51 6.38
CA GLY A 62 -8.94 -7.07 5.96
C GLY A 62 -8.00 -8.22 5.58
N ASP A 63 -8.11 -9.36 6.26
CA ASP A 63 -7.34 -10.57 5.94
C ASP A 63 -7.72 -11.14 4.57
N THR A 64 -9.01 -11.20 4.23
CA THR A 64 -9.43 -11.68 2.90
C THR A 64 -8.90 -10.81 1.75
N LEU A 65 -8.81 -9.49 1.96
CA LEU A 65 -8.27 -8.57 0.97
C LEU A 65 -6.76 -8.72 0.82
N THR A 66 -6.08 -9.00 1.93
CA THR A 66 -4.63 -9.16 1.98
C THR A 66 -4.13 -10.24 1.02
N GLU A 67 -4.79 -11.40 0.95
CA GLU A 67 -4.44 -12.48 0.05
C GLU A 67 -4.51 -12.07 -1.43
N THR A 68 -5.56 -11.32 -1.78
CA THR A 68 -5.76 -10.80 -3.14
C THR A 68 -4.68 -9.78 -3.50
N VAL A 69 -4.38 -8.85 -2.58
CA VAL A 69 -3.33 -7.83 -2.78
C VAL A 69 -1.95 -8.48 -2.90
N ALA A 70 -1.66 -9.51 -2.10
CA ALA A 70 -0.40 -10.25 -2.17
C ALA A 70 -0.24 -10.96 -3.53
N THR A 71 -1.32 -11.58 -4.02
CA THR A 71 -1.33 -12.24 -5.33
C THR A 71 -1.06 -11.24 -6.46
N LEU A 72 -1.70 -10.08 -6.42
CA LEU A 72 -1.47 -9.02 -7.39
C LEU A 72 -0.04 -8.47 -7.31
N ALA A 73 0.49 -8.27 -6.11
CA ALA A 73 1.86 -7.83 -5.90
C ALA A 73 2.87 -8.82 -6.51
N HIS A 74 2.69 -10.12 -6.26
CA HIS A 74 3.55 -11.16 -6.83
C HIS A 74 3.50 -11.20 -8.36
N TRP A 75 2.30 -11.04 -8.94
CA TRP A 75 2.18 -10.91 -10.38
C TRP A 75 2.93 -9.67 -10.90
N ALA A 76 2.76 -8.52 -10.23
CA ALA A 76 3.42 -7.29 -10.63
C ALA A 76 4.95 -7.41 -10.56
N GLU A 77 5.50 -7.98 -9.48
CA GLU A 77 6.93 -8.23 -9.31
C GLU A 77 7.49 -9.11 -10.43
N LYS A 78 6.75 -10.15 -10.82
CA LYS A 78 7.17 -11.05 -11.90
C LYS A 78 7.11 -10.44 -13.30
N ASN A 79 6.26 -9.44 -13.51
CA ASN A 79 5.96 -8.93 -14.85
C ASN A 79 6.41 -7.47 -15.05
N ILE A 80 7.02 -6.84 -14.04
CA ILE A 80 7.36 -5.43 -14.09
C ILE A 80 8.28 -5.09 -15.27
N ASP A 81 9.25 -5.95 -15.58
CA ASP A 81 10.17 -5.73 -16.71
C ASP A 81 9.45 -5.76 -18.06
N ALA A 82 8.46 -6.66 -18.21
CA ALA A 82 7.64 -6.73 -19.41
C ALA A 82 6.76 -5.49 -19.56
N VAL A 83 6.20 -4.98 -18.46
CA VAL A 83 5.43 -3.73 -18.44
C VAL A 83 6.31 -2.55 -18.84
N LEU A 84 7.51 -2.43 -18.25
CA LEU A 84 8.45 -1.35 -18.57
C LEU A 84 8.90 -1.40 -20.04
N THR A 85 9.14 -2.60 -20.58
CA THR A 85 9.47 -2.79 -21.99
C THR A 85 8.33 -2.33 -22.90
N ALA A 86 7.09 -2.70 -22.56
CA ALA A 86 5.92 -2.28 -23.32
C ALA A 86 5.70 -0.76 -23.28
N GLN A 87 5.95 -0.12 -22.13
CA GLN A 87 5.90 1.34 -21.97
C GLN A 87 6.94 2.03 -22.85
N ALA A 88 8.21 1.63 -22.77
CA ALA A 88 9.28 2.20 -23.58
C ALA A 88 9.03 2.05 -25.09
N ALA A 89 8.51 0.88 -25.52
CA ALA A 89 8.15 0.66 -26.92
C ALA A 89 6.99 1.55 -27.38
N TRP A 90 6.04 1.86 -26.50
CA TRP A 90 4.95 2.80 -26.80
C TRP A 90 5.47 4.24 -26.89
N ASP A 91 6.27 4.68 -25.91
CA ASP A 91 6.86 6.02 -25.89
C ASP A 91 7.70 6.28 -27.15
N ALA A 92 8.51 5.31 -27.58
CA ALA A 92 9.31 5.41 -28.79
C ALA A 92 8.45 5.56 -30.06
N ARG A 93 7.31 4.87 -30.15
CA ARG A 93 6.38 5.02 -31.28
C ARG A 93 5.73 6.40 -31.29
N GLN A 94 5.37 6.92 -30.12
CA GLN A 94 4.76 8.25 -30.01
C GLN A 94 5.74 9.36 -30.40
N GLN A 95 7.00 9.23 -30.01
CA GLN A 95 8.04 10.19 -30.40
C GLN A 95 8.31 10.15 -31.92
N ALA A 96 8.38 8.95 -32.51
CA ALA A 96 8.58 8.82 -33.95
C ALA A 96 7.40 9.39 -34.76
N ALA A 97 6.16 9.28 -34.25
CA ALA A 97 4.99 9.88 -34.87
C ALA A 97 5.02 11.41 -34.80
N SER A 98 5.42 12.00 -33.65
CA SER A 98 5.53 13.45 -33.52
C SER A 98 6.65 14.05 -34.38
N ASP A 99 7.76 13.34 -34.53
CA ASP A 99 8.91 13.81 -35.33
C ASP A 99 8.64 13.76 -36.84
N ALA A 100 7.69 12.92 -37.30
CA ALA A 100 7.32 12.79 -38.71
C ALA A 100 6.27 13.82 -39.18
N GLU A 101 5.62 14.53 -38.26
CA GLU A 101 4.64 15.59 -38.54
C GLU A 101 5.26 17.00 -38.56
N VAL A 102 6.58 17.12 -38.33
CA VAL A 102 7.38 18.36 -38.40
C VAL A 102 8.19 18.41 -39.68
#